data_AF-A0A9X1BQU4-F1
#
_entry.id   AF-A0A9X1BQU4-F1
#
_cell.length_a   1.000
_cell.length_b   1.000
_cell.length_c   1.000
_cell.angle_alpha   90.00
_cell.angle_beta   90.00
_cell.angle_gamma   90.00
#
_symmetry.space_group_name_H-M   'P 1'
#
loop_
_entity.id
_entity.type
_entity.pdbx_description
1 polymer ?
#
loop_
_entity_poly.entity_id
_entity_poly.type
_entity_poly.pdbx_seq_one_letter_code
_entity_poly.pdbx_strand_id
1 'polypeptide(L)'
;MADFFFFSVLAQGILIGFLCAYVAGQKNRGRGNWFILGFLFSVLALIALAAIPSLPPLSTKGPWPAPQVHAGKSTFLGVCDLASDEYKIWLTDHYGITKNDALNGIVCDKRIFPTIDSALAHAHSLYASELAVLKSKEPPTTGIDGAVFWLRSNGFVADSLGEEKWMVASRAKRVIVYPSSNAELIRFAQERSGRSFGLGDA
;
A
#
# COMPACT_ATOMS: atom_id res chain seq x y z
N MET A 1 22.84 -33.78 -38.39
CA MET A 1 22.73 -34.34 -37.03
C MET A 1 22.49 -33.25 -35.99
N ALA A 2 23.22 -32.13 -36.02
CA ALA A 2 23.03 -31.01 -35.09
C ALA A 2 21.64 -30.35 -35.19
N ASP A 3 21.08 -30.21 -36.39
CA ASP A 3 19.77 -29.58 -36.58
C ASP A 3 18.64 -30.39 -35.94
N PHE A 4 18.68 -31.72 -36.11
CA PHE A 4 17.71 -32.63 -35.49
C PHE A 4 17.75 -32.56 -33.96
N PHE A 5 18.95 -32.46 -33.38
CA PHE A 5 19.14 -32.28 -31.95
C PHE A 5 18.55 -30.94 -31.47
N PHE A 6 18.79 -29.85 -32.20
CA PHE A 6 18.24 -28.53 -31.88
C PHE A 6 16.71 -28.52 -31.92
N PHE A 7 16.10 -29.09 -32.96
CA PHE A 7 14.64 -29.21 -33.06
C PHE A 7 14.05 -30.06 -31.94
N SER A 8 14.72 -31.15 -31.56
CA SER A 8 14.30 -32.00 -30.44
C SER A 8 14.29 -31.24 -29.11
N VAL A 9 15.36 -30.49 -28.80
CA VAL A 9 15.46 -29.69 -27.57
C VAL A 9 14.43 -28.56 -27.56
N LEU A 10 14.23 -27.89 -28.69
CA LEU A 10 13.23 -26.83 -28.83
C LEU A 10 11.80 -27.36 -28.59
N ALA A 11 11.46 -28.50 -29.21
CA ALA A 11 10.15 -29.13 -29.06
C ALA A 11 9.88 -29.55 -27.60
N GLN A 12 10.87 -30.15 -26.94
CA GLN A 12 10.77 -30.50 -25.52
C GLN A 12 10.60 -29.27 -24.62
N GLY A 13 11.37 -28.21 -24.86
CA GLY A 13 11.25 -26.95 -24.11
C GLY A 13 9.85 -26.35 -24.24
N ILE A 14 9.27 -26.35 -25.44
CA ILE A 14 7.93 -25.84 -25.68
C ILE A 14 6.89 -26.65 -24.91
N LEU A 15 6.93 -27.99 -25.03
CA LEU A 15 5.97 -28.88 -24.36
C LEU A 15 6.02 -28.71 -22.82
N ILE A 16 7.22 -28.65 -22.26
CA ILE A 16 7.42 -28.51 -20.81
C ILE A 16 7.08 -27.10 -20.34
N GLY A 17 7.40 -26.07 -21.12
CA GLY A 17 6.99 -24.69 -20.86
C GLY A 17 5.47 -24.56 -20.74
N PHE A 18 4.71 -25.16 -21.68
CA PHE A 18 3.26 -25.16 -21.62
C PHE A 18 2.71 -25.92 -20.42
N LEU A 19 3.30 -27.06 -20.07
CA LEU A 19 2.92 -27.82 -18.89
C LEU A 19 3.15 -27.02 -17.59
N CYS A 20 4.29 -26.33 -17.46
CA CYS A 20 4.57 -25.42 -16.34
C CYS A 20 3.55 -24.28 -16.27
N ALA A 21 3.24 -23.65 -17.40
CA ALA A 21 2.26 -22.57 -17.47
C ALA A 21 0.85 -23.01 -17.04
N TYR A 22 0.46 -24.21 -17.45
CA TYR A 22 -0.83 -24.81 -17.10
C TYR A 22 -0.93 -25.07 -15.60
N VAL A 23 0.06 -25.75 -15.01
CA VAL A 23 0.09 -26.05 -13.56
C VAL A 23 0.17 -24.77 -12.73
N ALA A 24 0.93 -23.76 -13.18
CA ALA A 24 0.99 -22.46 -12.54
C ALA A 24 -0.37 -21.73 -12.57
N GLY A 25 -1.11 -21.86 -13.68
CA GLY A 25 -2.45 -21.33 -13.82
C GLY A 25 -3.43 -21.91 -12.80
N GLN A 26 -3.35 -23.22 -12.52
CA GLN A 26 -4.16 -23.87 -11.49
C GLN A 26 -3.82 -23.38 -10.08
N LYS A 27 -2.55 -22.99 -9.85
CA LYS A 27 -2.06 -22.43 -8.58
C LYS A 27 -2.24 -20.91 -8.45
N ASN A 28 -3.03 -20.30 -9.33
CA ASN A 28 -3.27 -18.86 -9.39
C ASN A 28 -1.97 -18.02 -9.49
N ARG A 29 -1.01 -18.50 -10.28
CA ARG A 29 0.27 -17.83 -10.56
C ARG A 29 0.33 -17.35 -12.01
N GLY A 30 1.22 -16.40 -12.28
CA GLY A 30 1.40 -15.81 -13.61
C GLY A 30 1.84 -16.85 -14.65
N ARG A 31 0.94 -17.25 -15.55
CA ARG A 31 1.18 -18.29 -16.57
C ARG A 31 2.38 -17.97 -17.47
N GLY A 32 2.56 -16.71 -17.84
CA GLY A 32 3.65 -16.27 -18.73
C GLY A 32 5.05 -16.44 -18.13
N ASN A 33 5.25 -16.03 -16.88
CA ASN A 33 6.56 -16.16 -16.22
C ASN A 33 6.93 -17.62 -16.01
N TRP A 34 5.96 -18.47 -15.64
CA TRP A 34 6.18 -19.90 -15.45
C TRP A 34 6.36 -20.67 -16.76
N PHE A 35 5.79 -20.20 -17.87
CA PHE A 35 6.10 -20.72 -19.21
C PHE A 35 7.58 -20.54 -19.55
N ILE A 36 8.08 -19.30 -19.43
CA ILE A 36 9.48 -18.95 -19.77
C ILE A 36 10.44 -19.77 -18.90
N LEU A 37 10.11 -19.91 -17.61
CA LEU A 37 10.92 -20.70 -16.68
C LEU A 37 10.91 -22.20 -17.05
N GLY A 38 9.75 -22.76 -17.42
CA GLY A 38 9.64 -24.12 -17.91
C GLY A 38 10.34 -24.37 -19.26
N PHE A 39 10.36 -23.37 -20.14
CA PHE A 39 11.07 -23.46 -21.41
C PHE A 39 12.60 -23.46 -21.23
N LEU A 40 13.12 -22.64 -20.31
CA LEU A 40 14.57 -22.50 -20.07
C LEU A 40 15.13 -23.56 -19.11
N PHE A 41 14.38 -23.94 -18.07
CA PHE A 41 14.83 -24.82 -16.99
C PHE A 41 14.12 -26.18 -16.96
N SER A 42 13.20 -26.43 -17.91
CA SER A 42 12.58 -27.73 -18.17
C SER A 42 12.08 -28.42 -16.88
N VAL A 43 12.54 -29.64 -16.60
CA VAL A 43 12.14 -30.45 -15.44
C VAL A 43 12.43 -29.76 -14.10
N LEU A 44 13.50 -28.96 -13.99
CA LEU A 44 13.81 -28.25 -12.74
C LEU A 44 12.73 -27.23 -12.37
N ALA A 45 12.12 -26.58 -13.37
CA ALA A 45 11.02 -25.65 -13.14
C ALA A 45 9.75 -26.35 -12.64
N LEU A 46 9.48 -27.58 -13.11
CA LEU A 46 8.35 -28.38 -12.62
C LEU A 46 8.54 -28.79 -11.16
N ILE A 47 9.75 -29.19 -10.76
CA ILE A 47 10.06 -29.55 -9.36
C ILE A 47 9.87 -28.34 -8.46
N ALA A 48 10.42 -27.17 -8.85
CA ALA A 48 10.23 -25.93 -8.10
C ALA A 48 8.74 -25.55 -7.99
N LEU A 49 7.97 -25.67 -9.09
CA LEU A 49 6.54 -25.38 -9.11
C LEU A 49 5.73 -26.37 -8.26
N ALA A 50 6.16 -27.64 -8.16
CA ALA A 50 5.53 -28.65 -7.33
C ALA A 50 5.70 -28.33 -5.84
N ALA A 51 6.90 -27.90 -5.42
CA ALA A 51 7.23 -27.55 -4.03
C ALA A 51 6.50 -26.30 -3.52
N ILE A 52 6.10 -25.41 -4.42
CA ILE A 52 5.48 -24.13 -4.05
C ILE A 52 3.96 -24.31 -3.86
N PRO A 53 3.37 -23.89 -2.72
CA PRO A 53 1.93 -23.96 -2.49
C PRO A 53 1.15 -22.99 -3.40
N SER A 54 -0.14 -23.32 -3.61
CA SER A 54 -1.09 -22.43 -4.31
C SER A 54 -1.25 -21.12 -3.55
N LEU A 55 -1.27 -20.01 -4.29
CA LEU A 55 -1.59 -18.72 -3.69
C LEU A 55 -3.07 -18.69 -3.32
N PRO A 56 -3.45 -18.11 -2.16
CA PRO A 56 -4.83 -17.78 -1.89
C PRO A 56 -5.37 -16.94 -3.06
N PRO A 57 -6.61 -17.16 -3.51
CA PRO A 57 -7.22 -16.25 -4.47
C PRO A 57 -7.14 -14.84 -3.89
N LEU A 58 -6.58 -13.90 -4.67
CA LEU A 58 -6.63 -12.49 -4.34
C LEU A 58 -8.10 -12.13 -4.18
N SER A 59 -8.54 -12.04 -2.92
CA SER A 59 -9.87 -11.57 -2.57
C SER A 59 -9.97 -10.13 -3.03
N THR A 60 -10.54 -9.91 -4.21
CA THR A 60 -10.97 -8.58 -4.66
C THR A 60 -12.28 -8.15 -3.99
N LYS A 61 -12.84 -8.96 -3.08
CA LYS A 61 -13.95 -8.60 -2.19
C LYS A 61 -14.20 -9.71 -1.17
N GLY A 62 -13.92 -9.46 0.11
CA GLY A 62 -14.33 -10.33 1.21
C GLY A 62 -13.31 -10.38 2.37
N PRO A 63 -13.75 -10.24 3.64
CA PRO A 63 -12.89 -10.18 4.81
C PRO A 63 -12.47 -11.58 5.24
N TRP A 64 -11.16 -11.87 5.21
CA TRP A 64 -10.54 -12.93 6.02
C TRP A 64 -9.27 -12.36 6.67
N PRO A 65 -9.00 -12.72 7.93
CA PRO A 65 -7.98 -12.09 8.74
C PRO A 65 -6.61 -12.57 8.26
N ALA A 66 -5.84 -11.67 7.66
CA ALA A 66 -4.40 -11.86 7.57
C ALA A 66 -3.84 -11.98 9.00
N PRO A 67 -2.72 -12.69 9.21
CA PRO A 67 -1.87 -12.43 10.36
C PRO A 67 -1.58 -10.92 10.31
N GLN A 68 -2.15 -10.19 11.28
CA GLN A 68 -2.06 -8.73 11.36
C GLN A 68 -0.63 -8.37 11.76
N VAL A 69 0.34 -8.55 10.87
CA VAL A 69 1.57 -7.80 10.94
C VAL A 69 1.21 -6.44 10.37
N HIS A 70 0.94 -5.51 11.28
CA HIS A 70 0.51 -4.14 11.07
C HIS A 70 1.38 -3.37 10.05
N ALA A 71 1.16 -3.60 8.75
CA ALA A 71 1.73 -2.83 7.64
C ALA A 71 0.78 -1.75 7.11
N GLY A 72 -0.18 -1.34 7.96
CA GLY A 72 -1.06 -0.20 7.75
C GLY A 72 -1.72 0.12 9.08
N LYS A 73 -1.27 1.20 9.74
CA LYS A 73 -1.90 1.75 10.95
C LYS A 73 -3.33 2.13 10.61
N SER A 74 -4.30 1.28 10.97
CA SER A 74 -5.72 1.57 10.79
C SER A 74 -6.12 2.66 11.78
N THR A 75 -6.63 3.79 11.32
CA THR A 75 -7.23 4.80 12.21
C THR A 75 -8.57 4.25 12.74
N PHE A 76 -8.78 4.31 14.06
CA PHE A 76 -10.08 3.99 14.68
C PHE A 76 -11.16 4.94 14.16
N LEU A 77 -12.26 4.39 13.64
CA LEU A 77 -13.37 5.12 13.00
C LEU A 77 -14.47 5.58 13.98
N GLY A 78 -14.36 5.25 15.27
CA GLY A 78 -15.35 5.56 16.30
C GLY A 78 -14.94 6.66 17.28
N VAL A 79 -15.71 6.80 18.37
CA VAL A 79 -15.44 7.76 19.46
C VAL A 79 -14.19 7.34 20.23
N CYS A 80 -13.13 8.16 20.14
CA CYS A 80 -11.85 7.93 20.81
C CYS A 80 -11.91 8.31 22.30
N ASP A 81 -12.73 7.60 23.07
CA ASP A 81 -12.88 7.80 24.52
C ASP A 81 -12.57 6.51 25.26
N LEU A 82 -11.77 6.59 26.35
CA LEU A 82 -11.49 5.47 27.24
C LEU A 82 -12.74 4.98 27.99
N ALA A 83 -13.85 5.72 27.95
CA ALA A 83 -15.14 5.20 28.43
C ALA A 83 -15.76 4.14 27.48
N SER A 84 -15.38 4.13 26.20
CA SER A 84 -15.92 3.21 25.20
C SER A 84 -15.19 1.86 25.23
N ASP A 85 -15.93 0.78 25.42
CA ASP A 85 -15.37 -0.56 25.45
C ASP A 85 -14.85 -1.01 24.08
N GLU A 86 -15.48 -0.55 22.99
CA GLU A 86 -15.00 -0.78 21.63
C GLU A 86 -13.61 -0.18 21.41
N TYR A 87 -13.38 1.01 21.97
CA TYR A 87 -12.11 1.72 21.85
C TYR A 87 -11.00 1.02 22.66
N LYS A 88 -11.32 0.50 23.86
CA LYS A 88 -10.38 -0.29 24.67
C LYS A 88 -9.98 -1.59 23.97
N ILE A 89 -10.94 -2.30 23.39
CA ILE A 89 -10.70 -3.53 22.63
C ILE A 89 -9.76 -3.23 21.46
N TRP A 90 -10.03 -2.14 20.73
CA TRP A 90 -9.20 -1.72 19.61
C TRP A 90 -7.77 -1.35 20.02
N LEU A 91 -7.60 -0.56 21.10
CA LEU A 91 -6.26 -0.21 21.62
C LEU A 91 -5.46 -1.45 22.05
N THR A 92 -6.14 -2.42 22.64
CA THR A 92 -5.53 -3.67 23.10
C THR A 92 -4.95 -4.46 21.94
N ASP A 93 -5.70 -4.58 20.84
CA ASP A 93 -5.23 -5.22 19.61
C ASP A 93 -4.13 -4.40 18.92
N HIS A 94 -4.33 -3.09 18.80
CA HIS A 94 -3.43 -2.20 18.04
C HIS A 94 -2.04 -2.03 18.68
N TYR A 95 -1.96 -1.98 20.01
CA TYR A 95 -0.69 -1.83 20.75
C TYR A 95 -0.18 -3.13 21.35
N GLY A 96 -0.83 -4.26 21.04
CA GLY A 96 -0.45 -5.58 21.53
C GLY A 96 -0.46 -5.67 23.05
N ILE A 97 -1.47 -5.07 23.70
CA ILE A 97 -1.60 -5.06 25.15
C ILE A 97 -1.88 -6.48 25.60
N THR A 98 -0.90 -7.11 26.22
CA THR A 98 -0.99 -8.52 26.64
C THR A 98 -0.58 -8.65 28.10
N LYS A 99 -1.33 -9.47 28.84
CA LYS A 99 -0.95 -9.83 30.21
C LYS A 99 0.19 -10.82 30.13
N ASN A 100 1.32 -10.49 30.76
CA ASN A 100 2.46 -11.38 30.82
C ASN A 100 2.59 -11.94 32.24
N ASP A 101 2.26 -13.22 32.39
CA ASP A 101 2.34 -13.92 33.68
C ASP A 101 3.79 -14.06 34.19
N ALA A 102 4.78 -14.06 33.29
CA ALA A 102 6.20 -14.16 33.66
C ALA A 102 6.77 -12.85 34.24
N LEU A 103 6.20 -11.70 33.85
CA LEU A 103 6.64 -10.38 34.32
C LEU A 103 5.68 -9.78 35.37
N ASN A 104 4.65 -10.54 35.76
CA ASN A 104 3.59 -10.14 36.68
C ASN A 104 3.06 -8.72 36.38
N GLY A 105 2.81 -8.44 35.11
CA GLY A 105 2.49 -7.11 34.61
C GLY A 105 1.93 -7.15 33.20
N ILE A 106 1.46 -6.00 32.73
CA ILE A 106 0.83 -5.85 31.42
C ILE A 106 1.83 -5.21 30.48
N VAL A 107 2.10 -5.88 29.36
CA VAL A 107 3.04 -5.40 28.35
C VAL A 107 2.26 -4.60 27.32
N CYS A 108 2.67 -3.36 27.08
CA CYS A 108 2.15 -2.48 26.04
C CYS A 108 3.34 -1.79 25.37
N ASP A 109 3.45 -1.90 24.03
CA ASP A 109 4.51 -1.27 23.22
C ASP A 109 5.93 -1.40 23.84
N LYS A 110 6.29 -2.63 24.23
CA LYS A 110 7.60 -2.98 24.85
C LYS A 110 7.85 -2.36 26.24
N ARG A 111 6.84 -1.81 26.90
CA ARG A 111 6.89 -1.35 28.29
C ARG A 111 5.98 -2.19 29.17
N ILE A 112 6.35 -2.35 30.44
CA ILE A 112 5.58 -3.10 31.43
C ILE A 112 4.85 -2.11 32.33
N PHE A 113 3.56 -2.35 32.53
CA PHE A 113 2.67 -1.55 33.36
C PHE A 113 2.08 -2.40 34.49
N PRO A 114 1.85 -1.81 35.67
CA PRO A 114 1.30 -2.53 36.82
C PRO A 114 -0.21 -2.78 36.71
N THR A 115 -0.95 -1.94 35.97
CA THR A 115 -2.41 -2.05 35.83
C THR A 115 -2.87 -1.87 34.38
N ILE A 116 -4.04 -2.43 34.04
CA ILE A 116 -4.64 -2.32 32.70
C ILE A 116 -4.93 -0.86 32.35
N ASP A 117 -5.46 -0.11 33.30
CA ASP A 117 -5.82 1.31 33.10
C ASP A 117 -4.59 2.16 32.75
N SER A 118 -3.45 1.89 33.40
CA SER A 118 -2.20 2.60 33.09
C SER A 118 -1.65 2.25 31.70
N ALA A 119 -1.79 1.00 31.27
CA ALA A 119 -1.42 0.57 29.92
C ALA A 119 -2.32 1.20 28.86
N LEU A 120 -3.64 1.25 29.09
CA LEU A 120 -4.61 1.88 28.19
C LEU A 120 -4.41 3.39 28.07
N ALA A 121 -4.13 4.08 29.18
CA ALA A 121 -3.82 5.51 29.16
C ALA A 121 -2.56 5.81 28.34
N HIS A 122 -1.52 4.98 28.47
CA HIS A 122 -0.31 5.11 27.66
C HIS A 122 -0.60 4.85 26.17
N ALA A 123 -1.33 3.78 25.84
CA ALA A 123 -1.73 3.47 24.47
C ALA A 123 -2.58 4.58 23.83
N HIS A 124 -3.50 5.18 24.59
CA HIS A 124 -4.27 6.33 24.13
C HIS A 124 -3.38 7.54 23.82
N SER A 125 -2.40 7.85 24.68
CA SER A 125 -1.47 8.96 24.44
C SER A 125 -0.61 8.76 23.20
N LEU A 126 -0.17 7.52 22.94
CA LEU A 126 0.55 7.16 21.72
C LEU A 126 -0.36 7.36 20.50
N TYR A 127 -1.60 6.90 20.57
CA TYR A 127 -2.55 7.05 19.48
C TYR A 127 -2.91 8.51 19.20
N ALA A 128 -3.06 9.33 20.24
CA ALA A 128 -3.28 10.76 20.11
C ALA A 128 -2.09 11.46 19.42
N SER A 129 -0.86 11.08 19.77
CA SER A 129 0.35 11.61 19.12
C SER A 129 0.43 11.18 17.66
N GLU A 130 0.05 9.95 17.35
CA GLU A 130 0.00 9.44 15.99
C GLU A 130 -1.07 10.13 15.14
N LEU A 131 -2.26 10.33 15.70
CA LEU A 131 -3.31 11.13 15.08
C LEU A 131 -2.85 12.55 14.79
N ALA A 132 -2.08 13.17 15.69
CA ALA A 132 -1.53 14.51 15.46
C ALA A 132 -0.52 14.51 14.30
N VAL A 133 0.32 13.47 14.18
CA VAL A 133 1.25 13.30 13.05
C VAL A 133 0.51 13.00 11.74
N LEU A 134 -0.59 12.25 11.79
CA LEU A 134 -1.42 11.99 10.62
C LEU A 134 -2.11 13.27 10.16
N LYS A 135 -2.68 14.05 11.09
CA LYS A 135 -3.27 15.37 10.79
C LYS A 135 -2.23 16.36 10.25
N SER A 136 -0.98 16.29 10.68
CA SER A 136 0.08 17.14 10.12
C SER A 136 0.61 16.66 8.76
N LYS A 137 0.37 15.39 8.40
CA LYS A 137 0.67 14.82 7.08
C LYS A 137 -0.50 14.88 6.11
N GLU A 138 -1.70 15.26 6.56
CA GLU A 138 -2.79 15.56 5.66
C GLU A 138 -2.35 16.70 4.74
N PRO A 139 -2.43 16.50 3.42
CA PRO A 139 -2.03 17.55 2.51
C PRO A 139 -2.92 18.77 2.71
N PRO A 140 -2.38 19.99 2.55
CA PRO A 140 -3.18 21.19 2.59
C PRO A 140 -4.40 20.99 1.68
N THR A 141 -5.60 20.99 2.25
CA THR A 141 -6.84 20.69 1.51
C THR A 141 -7.38 21.93 0.78
N THR A 142 -6.75 23.08 1.03
CA THR A 142 -7.16 24.40 0.54
C THR A 142 -5.96 25.17 0.01
N GLY A 143 -6.17 25.94 -1.05
CA GLY A 143 -5.15 26.79 -1.65
C GLY A 143 -4.16 26.09 -2.58
N ILE A 144 -3.08 26.81 -2.90
CA ILE A 144 -2.06 26.45 -3.89
C ILE A 144 -1.29 25.22 -3.46
N ASP A 145 -0.91 25.15 -2.18
CA ASP A 145 -0.12 24.05 -1.64
C ASP A 145 -0.85 22.70 -1.77
N GLY A 146 -2.18 22.72 -1.65
CA GLY A 146 -3.01 21.55 -1.84
C GLY A 146 -3.06 21.05 -3.27
N ALA A 147 -3.21 22.00 -4.21
CA ALA A 147 -3.18 21.71 -5.63
C ALA A 147 -1.81 21.15 -6.04
N VAL A 148 -0.70 21.75 -5.59
CA VAL A 148 0.67 21.28 -5.86
C VAL A 148 0.90 19.89 -5.27
N PHE A 149 0.48 19.65 -4.03
CA PHE A 149 0.63 18.35 -3.39
C PHE A 149 -0.14 17.26 -4.14
N TRP A 150 -1.40 17.52 -4.51
CA TRP A 150 -2.20 16.56 -5.26
C TRP A 150 -1.57 16.26 -6.63
N LEU A 151 -1.11 17.28 -7.34
CA LEU A 151 -0.43 17.13 -8.63
C LEU A 151 0.81 16.23 -8.49
N ARG A 152 1.67 16.49 -7.50
CA ARG A 152 2.86 15.67 -7.22
C ARG A 152 2.52 14.23 -6.88
N SER A 153 1.49 14.02 -6.07
CA SER A 153 1.01 12.69 -5.67
C SER A 153 0.44 11.88 -6.84
N ASN A 154 -0.06 12.55 -7.88
CA ASN A 154 -0.61 11.93 -9.09
C ASN A 154 0.39 11.88 -10.26
N GLY A 155 1.69 12.04 -9.97
CA GLY A 155 2.76 11.91 -10.96
C GLY A 155 2.94 13.10 -11.89
N PHE A 156 2.43 14.28 -11.52
CA PHE A 156 2.75 15.54 -12.15
C PHE A 156 3.94 16.20 -11.45
N VAL A 157 4.80 16.87 -12.22
CA VAL A 157 5.83 17.76 -11.71
C VAL A 157 5.23 19.16 -11.73
N ALA A 158 5.16 19.81 -10.57
CA ALA A 158 4.65 21.18 -10.42
C ALA A 158 5.78 22.04 -9.85
N ASP A 159 6.37 22.88 -10.71
CA ASP A 159 7.48 23.78 -10.38
C ASP A 159 7.05 25.24 -10.56
N SER A 160 7.45 26.10 -9.62
CA SER A 160 7.21 27.53 -9.70
C SER A 160 8.27 28.17 -10.61
N LEU A 161 7.81 29.02 -11.54
CA LEU A 161 8.63 29.77 -12.50
C LEU A 161 8.78 31.26 -12.10
N GLY A 162 8.29 31.66 -10.92
CA GLY A 162 8.29 33.05 -10.44
C GLY A 162 7.04 33.39 -9.62
N GLU A 163 6.82 34.68 -9.35
CA GLU A 163 5.58 35.16 -8.69
C GLU A 163 4.35 34.74 -9.52
N GLU A 164 3.62 33.74 -9.00
CA GLU A 164 2.37 33.15 -9.52
C GLU A 164 2.41 32.37 -10.84
N LYS A 165 3.59 32.17 -11.44
CA LYS A 165 3.73 31.34 -12.65
C LYS A 165 4.13 29.92 -12.31
N TRP A 166 3.47 28.95 -12.93
CA TRP A 166 3.71 27.54 -12.69
C TRP A 166 3.99 26.79 -13.99
N MET A 167 4.75 25.70 -13.86
CA MET A 167 4.88 24.68 -14.89
C MET A 167 4.38 23.36 -14.31
N VAL A 168 3.41 22.75 -14.99
CA VAL A 168 2.86 21.45 -14.61
C VAL A 168 3.11 20.46 -15.75
N ALA A 169 3.94 19.45 -15.50
CA ALA A 169 4.29 18.42 -16.48
C ALA A 169 3.88 17.03 -15.99
N SER A 170 3.12 16.28 -16.80
CA SER A 170 2.80 14.88 -16.47
C SER A 170 3.96 13.97 -16.87
N ARG A 171 4.52 13.19 -15.92
CA ARG A 171 5.56 12.19 -16.23
C ARG A 171 5.07 11.09 -17.18
N ALA A 172 3.77 10.79 -17.16
CA ALA A 172 3.19 9.69 -17.94
C ALA A 172 2.62 10.13 -19.29
N LYS A 173 2.10 11.37 -19.41
CA LYS A 173 1.25 11.77 -20.55
C LYS A 173 1.84 12.81 -21.51
N ARG A 174 3.10 13.25 -21.33
CA ARG A 174 3.71 14.34 -22.14
C ARG A 174 2.83 15.60 -22.26
N VAL A 175 2.00 15.87 -21.25
CA VAL A 175 1.19 17.09 -21.19
C VAL A 175 1.96 18.08 -20.33
N ILE A 176 2.30 19.23 -20.91
CA ILE A 176 2.91 20.36 -20.22
C ILE A 176 1.90 21.51 -20.27
N VAL A 177 1.53 22.02 -19.10
CA VAL A 177 0.64 23.17 -18.94
C VAL A 177 1.39 24.25 -18.18
N TYR A 178 1.19 25.50 -18.56
CA TYR A 178 1.80 26.66 -17.92
C TYR A 178 0.70 27.54 -17.31
N PRO A 179 0.21 27.22 -16.09
CA PRO A 179 -0.70 28.11 -15.38
C PRO A 179 -0.03 29.47 -15.16
N SER A 180 -0.71 30.53 -15.57
CA SER A 180 -0.23 31.90 -15.45
C SER A 180 -0.58 32.54 -14.11
N SER A 181 -1.40 31.86 -13.31
CA SER A 181 -1.77 32.27 -11.95
C SER A 181 -1.99 31.08 -11.02
N ASN A 182 -1.96 31.37 -9.72
CA ASN A 182 -2.32 30.45 -8.65
C ASN A 182 -3.76 29.89 -8.80
N ALA A 183 -4.70 30.72 -9.24
CA ALA A 183 -6.09 30.32 -9.48
C ALA A 183 -6.21 29.31 -10.64
N GLU A 184 -5.41 29.48 -11.70
CA GLU A 184 -5.39 28.53 -12.83
C GLU A 184 -4.79 27.18 -12.44
N LEU A 185 -3.75 27.16 -11.61
CA LEU A 185 -3.16 25.92 -11.08
C LEU A 185 -4.18 25.14 -10.26
N ILE A 186 -4.89 25.83 -9.36
CA ILE A 186 -5.94 25.25 -8.51
C ILE A 186 -7.06 24.70 -9.40
N ARG A 187 -7.54 25.47 -10.37
CA ARG A 187 -8.60 25.03 -11.29
C ARG A 187 -8.18 23.81 -12.11
N PHE A 188 -6.92 23.76 -12.58
CA PHE A 188 -6.37 22.60 -13.28
C PHE A 188 -6.34 21.35 -12.39
N ALA A 189 -5.95 21.49 -11.11
CA ALA A 189 -6.00 20.39 -10.14
C ALA A 189 -7.44 19.97 -9.81
N GLN A 190 -8.38 20.91 -9.69
CA GLN A 190 -9.81 20.64 -9.46
C GLN A 190 -10.43 19.86 -10.62
N GLU A 191 -10.23 20.30 -11.86
CA GLU A 191 -10.76 19.66 -13.08
C GLU A 191 -10.28 18.21 -13.21
N ARG A 192 -9.02 17.93 -12.81
CA ARG A 192 -8.43 16.58 -12.90
C ARG A 192 -8.74 15.68 -11.71
N SER A 193 -8.98 16.25 -10.54
CA SER A 193 -9.24 15.49 -9.31
C SER A 193 -10.73 15.24 -9.05
N GLY A 194 -11.63 16.07 -9.62
CA GLY A 194 -13.04 16.11 -9.25
C GLY A 194 -13.29 16.60 -7.82
N ARG A 195 -12.27 17.17 -7.15
CA ARG A 195 -12.35 17.70 -5.78
C ARG A 195 -12.26 19.23 -5.80
N SER A 196 -13.06 19.88 -4.97
CA SER A 196 -12.93 21.33 -4.71
C SER A 196 -11.77 21.58 -3.75
N PHE A 197 -10.64 22.06 -4.27
CA PHE A 197 -9.61 22.70 -3.46
C PHE A 197 -10.09 24.13 -3.21
N GLY A 198 -10.51 24.47 -1.99
CA GLY A 198 -11.02 25.82 -1.70
C GLY A 198 -10.01 26.88 -2.15
N LEU A 199 -10.47 27.92 -2.86
CA LEU A 199 -9.70 29.17 -2.91
C LEU A 199 -9.73 29.68 -1.48
N GLY A 200 -8.64 29.46 -0.72
CA GLY A 200 -8.47 30.18 0.53
C GLY A 200 -8.39 31.65 0.16
N ASP A 201 -9.21 32.47 0.80
CA ASP A 201 -9.13 33.92 0.69
C ASP A 201 -7.70 34.33 1.08
N ALA A 202 -7.01 34.98 0.14
CA ALA A 202 -5.67 35.52 0.32
C ALA A 202 -5.65 36.63 1.37
#